data_AF-A2E0Q5-F1
#
_entry.id   AF-A2E0Q5-F1
#
_cell.length_a   1.000
_cell.length_b   1.000
_cell.length_c   1.000
_cell.angle_alpha   90.00
_cell.angle_beta   90.00
_cell.angle_gamma   90.00
#
_symmetry.space_group_name_H-M   'P 1'
#
loop_
_entity.id
_entity.type
_entity.pdbx_description
1 polymer ?
#
loop_
_entity_poly.entity_id
_entity_poly.type
_entity_poly.pdbx_seq_one_letter_code
_entity_poly.pdbx_strand_id
1 'polypeptide(L)'
;MGNEISATNSIAYYQKEICGGEDEEEDKIPIFKLNKIRLMENHDIEENSIVFLYTLDRDQDGYVNKSDIEKFIRFLQSAQLDPNDCDFGYKCGAYCTETLCKILIDQNKDALKDWVMIAISTSFQVLESDEIKFIDGDAVKRLYDLLQIQQLCGRNFQWVLDMLQRHAEANLKMNLNDPAFDDLVPIDTVISLVQQITNGMIESYSALTKH
;
A
#
# COMPACT_ATOMS: atom_id res chain seq x y z
N MET A 1 -13.49 -3.81 -30.78
CA MET A 1 -12.40 -2.86 -31.10
C MET A 1 -12.44 -1.58 -30.24
N GLY A 2 -13.20 -1.52 -29.12
CA GLY A 2 -13.33 -0.30 -28.29
C GLY A 2 -12.38 -0.21 -27.08
N ASN A 3 -11.78 -1.31 -26.61
CA ASN A 3 -11.02 -1.33 -25.36
C ASN A 3 -9.53 -0.97 -25.50
N GLU A 4 -8.94 -1.12 -26.69
CA GLU A 4 -7.50 -0.88 -26.88
C GLU A 4 -7.15 0.61 -26.85
N ILE A 5 -7.98 1.47 -27.45
CA ILE A 5 -7.75 2.92 -27.47
C ILE A 5 -7.88 3.53 -26.07
N SER A 6 -8.83 3.05 -25.25
CA SER A 6 -8.98 3.47 -23.85
C SER A 6 -7.73 3.10 -23.04
N ALA A 7 -7.19 1.91 -23.22
CA ALA A 7 -6.02 1.44 -22.49
C ALA A 7 -4.73 2.17 -22.88
N THR A 8 -4.52 2.44 -24.17
CA THR A 8 -3.36 3.20 -24.64
C THR A 8 -3.39 4.65 -24.14
N ASN A 9 -4.56 5.28 -24.10
CA ASN A 9 -4.73 6.63 -23.55
C ASN A 9 -4.55 6.67 -22.03
N SER A 10 -5.05 5.65 -21.30
CA SER A 10 -4.75 5.46 -19.87
C SER A 10 -3.25 5.38 -19.61
N ILE A 11 -2.54 4.50 -20.31
CA ILE A 11 -1.10 4.27 -20.14
C ILE A 11 -0.30 5.57 -20.38
N ALA A 12 -0.67 6.36 -21.38
CA ALA A 12 0.02 7.61 -21.70
C ALA A 12 -0.20 8.70 -20.64
N TYR A 13 -1.40 8.79 -20.08
CA TYR A 13 -1.74 9.74 -19.00
C TYR A 13 -0.93 9.45 -17.74
N TYR A 14 -0.79 8.17 -17.40
CA TYR A 14 -0.04 7.70 -16.25
C TYR A 14 1.44 8.02 -16.23
N GLN A 15 2.09 7.79 -17.36
CA GLN A 15 3.52 8.03 -17.50
C GLN A 15 3.87 9.48 -17.20
N LYS A 16 2.94 10.40 -17.46
CA LYS A 16 3.14 11.83 -17.27
C LYS A 16 2.93 12.29 -15.83
N GLU A 17 1.97 11.74 -15.09
CA GLU A 17 1.73 12.14 -13.68
C GLU A 17 2.63 11.40 -12.68
N ILE A 18 3.03 10.16 -12.99
CA ILE A 18 3.93 9.38 -12.15
C ILE A 18 5.38 9.73 -12.55
N CYS A 19 5.82 9.44 -13.77
CA CYS A 19 7.22 9.60 -14.17
C CYS A 19 7.52 10.97 -14.83
N GLY A 20 6.99 12.07 -14.30
CA GLY A 20 6.92 13.36 -15.01
C GLY A 20 8.25 13.91 -15.56
N GLY A 21 8.34 14.03 -16.90
CA GLY A 21 9.29 14.90 -17.61
C GLY A 21 10.10 14.21 -18.72
N GLU A 22 10.46 14.95 -19.77
CA GLU A 22 11.41 14.52 -20.82
C GLU A 22 12.87 14.41 -20.31
N ASP A 23 13.10 14.64 -19.01
CA ASP A 23 14.38 14.54 -18.34
C ASP A 23 14.50 13.18 -17.62
N GLU A 24 15.32 12.31 -18.21
CA GLU A 24 15.44 10.85 -18.01
C GLU A 24 15.99 10.37 -16.63
N GLU A 25 15.97 11.15 -15.54
CA GLU A 25 16.76 10.79 -14.34
C GLU A 25 16.04 10.02 -13.21
N GLU A 26 14.71 9.94 -13.16
CA GLU A 26 14.03 9.07 -12.17
C GLU A 26 12.91 8.21 -12.80
N ASP A 27 13.31 7.06 -13.35
CA ASP A 27 12.42 6.03 -13.92
C ASP A 27 11.55 5.29 -12.87
N LYS A 28 11.73 5.58 -11.58
CA LYS A 28 11.13 4.86 -10.45
C LYS A 28 10.73 5.80 -9.32
N ILE A 29 9.52 5.63 -8.77
CA ILE A 29 9.04 6.38 -7.59
C ILE A 29 8.79 5.43 -6.43
N PRO A 30 9.24 5.74 -5.19
CA PRO A 30 8.91 4.95 -4.02
C PRO A 30 7.38 4.83 -3.83
N ILE A 31 6.89 3.60 -3.70
CA ILE A 31 5.45 3.28 -3.76
C ILE A 31 4.62 4.07 -2.73
N PHE A 32 5.11 4.27 -1.50
CA PHE A 32 4.32 4.97 -0.49
C PHE A 32 4.31 6.49 -0.65
N LYS A 33 5.15 7.05 -1.53
CA LYS A 33 5.09 8.46 -1.92
C LYS A 33 3.99 8.77 -2.96
N LEU A 34 3.35 7.74 -3.53
CA LEU A 34 2.27 7.93 -4.51
C LEU A 34 0.97 8.43 -3.87
N ASN A 35 0.64 9.71 -4.07
CA ASN A 35 -0.54 10.31 -3.43
C ASN A 35 -1.87 10.01 -4.13
N LYS A 36 -1.89 9.76 -5.44
CA LYS A 36 -3.12 9.45 -6.20
C LYS A 36 -2.73 8.80 -7.52
N ILE A 37 -3.56 7.88 -8.00
CA ILE A 37 -3.30 7.10 -9.22
C ILE A 37 -4.52 7.19 -10.15
N ARG A 38 -4.38 7.89 -11.27
CA ARG A 38 -5.50 8.17 -12.18
C ARG A 38 -5.60 7.17 -13.35
N LEU A 39 -6.49 6.16 -13.22
CA LEU A 39 -6.98 5.21 -14.27
C LEU A 39 -6.91 5.79 -15.70
N MET A 40 -7.65 6.87 -15.84
CA MET A 40 -8.10 7.43 -17.10
C MET A 40 -8.40 8.91 -16.91
N GLU A 41 -8.47 9.67 -18.01
CA GLU A 41 -8.89 11.09 -18.02
C GLU A 41 -10.20 11.36 -17.27
N ASN A 42 -11.09 10.36 -17.19
CA ASN A 42 -12.41 10.47 -16.56
C ASN A 42 -12.59 9.58 -15.33
N HIS A 43 -11.59 8.78 -14.93
CA HIS A 43 -11.71 7.87 -13.80
C HIS A 43 -10.48 8.00 -12.91
N ASP A 44 -10.66 8.78 -11.86
CA ASP A 44 -9.76 8.77 -10.71
C ASP A 44 -10.05 7.50 -9.92
N ILE A 45 -9.13 6.53 -9.93
CA ILE A 45 -9.11 5.56 -8.84
C ILE A 45 -8.46 6.28 -7.67
N GLU A 46 -9.30 6.81 -6.78
CA GLU A 46 -8.85 7.38 -5.51
C GLU A 46 -8.44 6.30 -4.49
N GLU A 47 -8.33 5.04 -4.94
CA GLU A 47 -7.97 3.89 -4.13
C GLU A 47 -6.46 3.86 -3.87
N ASN A 48 -6.03 4.59 -2.84
CA ASN A 48 -4.69 4.44 -2.27
C ASN A 48 -4.69 3.38 -1.17
N SER A 49 -5.43 2.29 -1.33
CA SER A 49 -5.37 1.21 -0.34
C SER A 49 -4.02 0.50 -0.44
N ILE A 50 -3.53 -0.01 0.69
CA ILE A 50 -2.28 -0.77 0.72
C ILE A 50 -2.29 -1.98 -0.23
N VAL A 51 -3.48 -2.56 -0.44
CA VAL A 51 -3.72 -3.70 -1.33
C VAL A 51 -3.54 -3.31 -2.79
N PHE A 52 -4.04 -2.13 -3.16
CA PHE A 52 -3.86 -1.58 -4.51
C PHE A 52 -2.37 -1.36 -4.79
N LEU A 53 -1.67 -0.69 -3.87
CA LEU A 53 -0.24 -0.41 -4.00
C LEU A 53 0.60 -1.69 -4.09
N TYR A 54 0.27 -2.72 -3.28
CA TYR A 54 0.90 -4.03 -3.38
C TYR A 54 0.70 -4.69 -4.75
N THR A 55 -0.48 -4.53 -5.33
CA THR A 55 -0.79 -5.15 -6.63
C THR A 55 -0.15 -4.39 -7.79
N LEU A 56 0.03 -3.07 -7.63
CA LEU A 56 0.73 -2.22 -8.57
C LEU A 56 2.23 -2.53 -8.61
N ASP A 57 2.88 -2.66 -7.46
CA ASP A 57 4.30 -3.05 -7.33
C ASP A 57 4.47 -4.56 -7.58
N ARG A 58 4.54 -4.94 -8.85
CA ARG A 58 4.50 -6.34 -9.30
C ARG A 58 5.76 -7.13 -9.00
N ASP A 59 6.92 -6.49 -8.98
CA ASP A 59 8.20 -7.10 -8.61
C ASP A 59 8.55 -6.92 -7.13
N GLN A 60 7.72 -6.18 -6.38
CA GLN A 60 7.77 -6.03 -4.93
C GLN A 60 9.08 -5.37 -4.48
N ASP A 61 9.60 -4.44 -5.28
CA ASP A 61 10.86 -3.76 -5.02
C ASP A 61 10.68 -2.46 -4.21
N GLY A 62 9.43 -2.08 -3.91
CA GLY A 62 9.08 -0.88 -3.17
C GLY A 62 9.04 0.39 -4.03
N TYR A 63 9.15 0.25 -5.35
CA TYR A 63 9.04 1.33 -6.32
C TYR A 63 7.94 1.06 -7.34
N VAL A 64 7.57 2.09 -8.09
CA VAL A 64 6.71 1.98 -9.27
C VAL A 64 7.42 2.62 -10.44
N ASN A 65 7.48 1.88 -11.53
CA ASN A 65 7.88 2.40 -12.83
C ASN A 65 6.76 2.25 -13.87
N LYS A 66 7.02 2.78 -15.06
CA LYS A 66 6.16 2.64 -16.23
C LYS A 66 5.78 1.19 -16.54
N SER A 67 6.71 0.24 -16.42
CA SER A 67 6.44 -1.16 -16.72
C SER A 67 5.46 -1.77 -15.72
N ASP A 68 5.48 -1.34 -14.46
CA ASP A 68 4.56 -1.85 -13.43
C ASP A 68 3.13 -1.36 -13.67
N ILE A 69 2.98 -0.10 -14.11
CA ILE A 69 1.69 0.44 -14.54
C ILE A 69 1.15 -0.35 -15.74
N GLU A 70 1.98 -0.62 -16.75
CA GLU A 70 1.57 -1.40 -17.93
C GLU A 70 1.16 -2.83 -17.55
N LYS A 71 1.93 -3.48 -16.67
CA LYS A 71 1.59 -4.82 -16.14
C LYS A 71 0.28 -4.78 -15.35
N PHE A 72 0.08 -3.75 -14.53
CA PHE A 72 -1.13 -3.58 -13.74
C PHE A 72 -2.37 -3.38 -14.62
N ILE A 73 -2.28 -2.56 -15.66
CA ILE A 73 -3.39 -2.37 -16.62
C ILE A 73 -3.72 -3.69 -17.33
N ARG A 74 -2.71 -4.45 -17.78
CA ARG A 74 -2.93 -5.78 -18.37
C ARG A 74 -3.58 -6.76 -17.38
N PHE A 75 -3.18 -6.68 -16.11
CA PHE A 75 -3.78 -7.45 -15.03
C PHE A 75 -5.27 -7.11 -14.87
N LEU A 76 -5.66 -5.83 -14.86
CA LEU A 76 -7.06 -5.42 -14.81
C LEU A 76 -7.86 -5.83 -16.07
N GLN A 77 -7.25 -5.74 -17.24
CA GLN A 77 -7.86 -6.19 -18.50
C GLN A 77 -8.12 -7.70 -18.51
N SER A 78 -7.22 -8.50 -17.91
CA SER A 78 -7.41 -9.95 -17.81
C SER A 78 -8.62 -10.33 -16.96
N ALA A 79 -9.02 -9.45 -16.04
CA ALA A 79 -10.22 -9.57 -15.22
C ALA A 79 -11.50 -9.11 -15.93
N GLN A 80 -11.39 -8.63 -17.18
CA GLN A 80 -12.49 -8.12 -17.99
C GLN A 80 -13.28 -6.98 -17.32
N LEU A 81 -12.62 -6.17 -16.49
CA LEU A 81 -13.24 -5.00 -15.88
C LEU A 81 -13.50 -3.93 -16.94
N ASP A 82 -14.74 -3.43 -17.01
CA ASP A 82 -15.10 -2.32 -17.90
C ASP A 82 -14.62 -0.99 -17.29
N PRO A 83 -13.69 -0.28 -17.95
CA PRO A 83 -13.17 0.98 -17.45
C PRO A 83 -14.21 2.12 -17.42
N ASN A 84 -15.33 1.99 -18.16
CA ASN A 84 -16.40 2.99 -18.17
C ASN A 84 -17.49 2.71 -17.12
N ASP A 85 -17.32 1.66 -16.32
CA ASP A 85 -18.26 1.32 -15.26
C ASP A 85 -18.15 2.32 -14.12
N CYS A 86 -19.28 2.83 -13.63
CA CYS A 86 -19.31 3.74 -12.49
C CYS A 86 -18.73 3.09 -11.22
N ASP A 87 -18.78 1.76 -11.12
CA ASP A 87 -18.24 0.98 -10.01
C ASP A 87 -16.82 0.44 -10.30
N PHE A 88 -16.17 0.90 -11.36
CA PHE A 88 -14.86 0.39 -11.79
C PHE A 88 -13.81 0.43 -10.66
N GLY A 89 -13.76 1.54 -9.91
CA GLY A 89 -12.84 1.67 -8.76
C GLY A 89 -13.07 0.59 -7.70
N TYR A 90 -14.32 0.39 -7.31
CA TYR A 90 -14.70 -0.64 -6.35
C TYR A 90 -14.39 -2.06 -6.85
N LYS A 91 -14.70 -2.35 -8.12
CA LYS A 91 -14.41 -3.66 -8.75
C LYS A 91 -12.90 -3.92 -8.85
N CYS A 92 -12.12 -2.88 -9.16
CA CYS A 92 -10.66 -2.93 -9.16
C CYS A 92 -10.12 -3.25 -7.76
N GLY A 93 -10.57 -2.53 -6.73
CA GLY A 93 -10.18 -2.76 -5.34
C GLY A 93 -10.55 -4.17 -4.85
N ALA A 94 -11.75 -4.64 -5.18
CA ALA A 94 -12.19 -6.00 -4.87
C ALA A 94 -11.31 -7.06 -5.55
N TYR A 95 -10.98 -6.87 -6.83
CA TYR A 95 -10.14 -7.80 -7.58
C TYR A 95 -8.69 -7.85 -7.07
N CYS A 96 -8.13 -6.70 -6.70
CA CYS A 96 -6.81 -6.62 -6.05
C CYS A 96 -6.83 -7.34 -4.69
N THR A 97 -7.87 -7.13 -3.89
CA THR A 97 -8.06 -7.80 -2.59
C THR A 97 -8.19 -9.31 -2.73
N GLU A 98 -9.01 -9.78 -3.66
CA GLU A 98 -9.15 -11.20 -3.98
C GLU A 98 -7.80 -11.82 -4.35
N THR A 99 -7.05 -11.14 -5.22
CA THR A 99 -5.74 -11.60 -5.69
C THR A 99 -4.73 -11.67 -4.55
N LEU A 100 -4.64 -10.63 -3.72
CA LEU A 100 -3.77 -10.63 -2.55
C LEU A 100 -4.15 -11.73 -1.57
N CYS A 101 -5.43 -11.89 -1.25
CA CYS A 101 -5.89 -12.96 -0.35
C CYS A 101 -5.51 -14.35 -0.86
N LYS A 102 -5.64 -14.63 -2.16
CA LYS A 102 -5.17 -15.89 -2.75
C LYS A 102 -3.68 -16.08 -2.58
N ILE A 103 -2.86 -15.05 -2.82
CA ILE A 103 -1.41 -15.12 -2.59
C ILE A 103 -1.10 -15.43 -1.12
N LEU A 104 -1.76 -14.75 -0.20
CA LEU A 104 -1.53 -14.90 1.24
C LEU A 104 -1.95 -16.29 1.76
N ILE A 105 -3.02 -16.87 1.21
CA ILE A 105 -3.53 -18.18 1.61
C ILE A 105 -2.73 -19.31 0.97
N ASP A 106 -2.48 -19.23 -0.35
CA ASP A 106 -2.00 -20.37 -1.13
C ASP A 106 -0.48 -20.38 -1.33
N GLN A 107 0.20 -19.23 -1.20
CA GLN A 107 1.61 -19.09 -1.60
C GLN A 107 2.50 -18.61 -0.45
N ASN A 108 2.23 -17.42 0.09
CA ASN A 108 3.06 -16.80 1.10
C ASN A 108 2.23 -15.89 2.03
N LYS A 109 1.94 -16.39 3.24
CA LYS A 109 1.20 -15.67 4.29
C LYS A 109 1.86 -14.37 4.75
N ASP A 110 3.17 -14.25 4.55
CA ASP A 110 3.99 -13.12 4.97
C ASP A 110 4.25 -12.13 3.82
N ALA A 111 3.71 -12.39 2.61
CA ALA A 111 4.05 -11.61 1.41
C ALA A 111 3.77 -10.11 1.55
N LEU A 112 2.62 -9.73 2.13
CA LEU A 112 2.30 -8.32 2.34
C LEU A 112 3.24 -7.71 3.38
N LYS A 113 3.51 -8.43 4.48
CA LYS A 113 4.40 -7.99 5.56
C LYS A 113 5.81 -7.73 5.04
N ASP A 114 6.36 -8.67 4.28
CA ASP A 114 7.70 -8.59 3.71
C ASP A 114 7.81 -7.42 2.72
N TRP A 115 6.81 -7.27 1.85
CA TRP A 115 6.74 -6.14 0.94
C TRP A 115 6.62 -4.78 1.66
N VAL A 116 5.80 -4.66 2.72
CA VAL A 116 5.68 -3.40 3.47
C VAL A 116 7.01 -3.01 4.10
N MET A 117 7.82 -3.96 4.58
CA MET A 117 9.17 -3.64 5.08
C MET A 117 10.08 -3.03 4.01
N ILE A 118 10.04 -3.58 2.80
CA ILE A 118 10.78 -3.05 1.64
C ILE A 118 10.27 -1.64 1.31
N ALA A 119 8.95 -1.50 1.14
CA ALA A 119 8.31 -0.25 0.79
C ALA A 119 8.54 0.86 1.83
N ILE A 120 8.58 0.54 3.13
CA ILE A 120 8.95 1.48 4.18
C ILE A 120 10.40 1.96 3.97
N SER A 121 11.32 1.02 3.75
CA SER A 121 12.75 1.31 3.63
C SER A 121 13.09 2.14 2.38
N THR A 122 12.28 2.04 1.32
CA THR A 122 12.45 2.84 0.09
C THR A 122 11.75 4.19 0.17
N SER A 123 10.66 4.30 0.94
CA SER A 123 9.77 5.47 0.91
C SER A 123 9.95 6.43 2.08
N PHE A 124 10.57 6.02 3.17
CA PHE A 124 10.69 6.83 4.38
C PHE A 124 12.12 6.87 4.88
N GLN A 125 12.44 7.94 5.61
CA GLN A 125 13.67 8.00 6.37
C GLN A 125 13.58 7.01 7.53
N VAL A 126 14.52 6.07 7.59
CA VAL A 126 14.64 5.12 8.69
C VAL A 126 15.74 5.58 9.61
N LEU A 127 15.40 5.80 10.89
CA LEU A 127 16.36 6.10 11.94
C LEU A 127 16.75 4.81 12.66
N GLU A 128 18.00 4.69 13.07
CA GLU A 128 18.50 3.49 13.75
C GLU A 128 19.13 3.88 15.10
N SER A 129 18.70 3.20 16.16
CA SER A 129 19.25 3.34 17.52
C SER A 129 19.27 1.97 18.17
N ASP A 130 20.44 1.55 18.66
CA ASP A 130 20.64 0.25 19.33
C ASP A 130 20.04 -0.94 18.56
N GLU A 131 20.32 -1.02 17.25
CA GLU A 131 19.81 -2.06 16.31
C GLU A 131 18.29 -2.02 16.07
N ILE A 132 17.58 -1.06 16.67
CA ILE A 132 16.15 -0.85 16.46
C ILE A 132 15.98 0.22 15.38
N LYS A 133 15.18 -0.11 14.36
CA LYS A 133 14.83 0.81 13.27
C LYS A 133 13.49 1.48 13.56
N PHE A 134 13.44 2.78 13.34
CA PHE A 134 12.30 3.63 13.61
C PHE A 134 11.87 4.38 12.35
N ILE A 135 10.58 4.70 12.31
CA ILE A 135 10.00 5.66 11.37
C ILE A 135 9.29 6.77 12.16
N ASP A 136 9.14 7.93 11.53
CA ASP A 136 8.47 9.10 12.11
C ASP A 136 6.94 8.99 12.06
N GLY A 137 6.27 9.93 12.74
CA GLY A 137 4.81 9.99 12.80
C GLY A 137 4.17 10.20 11.44
N ASP A 138 4.82 10.90 10.52
CA ASP A 138 4.33 11.13 9.15
C ASP A 138 4.30 9.81 8.34
N ALA A 139 5.32 8.97 8.45
CA ALA A 139 5.35 7.65 7.86
C ALA A 139 4.29 6.73 8.48
N VAL A 140 4.11 6.77 9.81
CA VAL A 140 3.04 6.03 10.50
C VAL A 140 1.67 6.54 10.05
N LYS A 141 1.50 7.84 9.89
CA LYS A 141 0.25 8.47 9.42
C LYS A 141 -0.08 8.02 8.00
N ARG A 142 0.93 7.96 7.14
CA ARG A 142 0.77 7.44 5.79
C ARG A 142 0.28 6.00 5.81
N LEU A 143 0.91 5.13 6.59
CA LEU A 143 0.47 3.74 6.72
C LEU A 143 -0.93 3.61 7.33
N TYR A 144 -1.28 4.44 8.31
CA TYR A 144 -2.62 4.54 8.88
C TYR A 144 -3.68 4.83 7.81
N ASP A 145 -3.39 5.76 6.89
CA ASP A 145 -4.29 6.12 5.80
C ASP A 145 -4.37 5.00 4.74
N LEU A 146 -3.23 4.42 4.35
CA LEU A 146 -3.16 3.31 3.38
C LEU A 146 -3.88 2.04 3.87
N LEU A 147 -3.80 1.76 5.16
CA LEU A 147 -4.49 0.64 5.82
C LEU A 147 -5.96 0.96 6.11
N GLN A 148 -6.42 2.19 5.87
CA GLN A 148 -7.80 2.62 6.10
C GLN A 148 -8.27 2.32 7.54
N ILE A 149 -7.40 2.51 8.53
CA ILE A 149 -7.66 2.11 9.92
C ILE A 149 -8.85 2.86 10.52
N GLN A 150 -9.09 4.10 10.09
CA GLN A 150 -10.26 4.86 10.53
C GLN A 150 -11.55 4.16 10.13
N GLN A 151 -11.62 3.67 8.89
CA GLN A 151 -12.78 3.01 8.31
C GLN A 151 -12.95 1.61 8.92
N LEU A 152 -11.86 0.86 9.09
CA LEU A 152 -11.89 -0.51 9.62
C LEU A 152 -12.16 -0.57 11.13
N CYS A 153 -11.58 0.34 11.90
CA CYS A 153 -11.56 0.24 13.36
C CYS A 153 -12.23 1.41 14.09
N GLY A 154 -12.63 2.48 13.38
CA GLY A 154 -13.21 3.68 13.98
C GLY A 154 -12.24 4.46 14.88
N ARG A 155 -10.93 4.21 14.75
CA ARG A 155 -9.88 4.84 15.57
C ARG A 155 -9.22 5.98 14.81
N ASN A 156 -8.99 7.09 15.50
CA ASN A 156 -8.23 8.22 14.95
C ASN A 156 -6.72 7.92 14.95
N PHE A 157 -5.95 8.72 14.21
CA PHE A 157 -4.51 8.55 14.08
C PHE A 157 -3.77 8.61 15.44
N GLN A 158 -4.05 9.63 16.27
CA GLN A 158 -3.36 9.80 17.55
C GLN A 158 -3.51 8.57 18.45
N TRP A 159 -4.71 7.98 18.49
CA TRP A 159 -4.95 6.77 19.27
C TRP A 159 -4.10 5.59 18.77
N VAL A 160 -3.93 5.46 17.45
CA VAL A 160 -3.09 4.41 16.85
C VAL A 160 -1.62 4.65 17.13
N LEU A 161 -1.13 5.88 17.00
CA LEU A 161 0.24 6.26 17.31
C LEU A 161 0.58 5.95 18.77
N ASP A 162 -0.24 6.41 19.71
CA ASP A 162 -0.09 6.14 21.14
C ASP A 162 -0.08 4.64 21.44
N MET A 163 -0.96 3.87 20.76
CA MET A 163 -1.05 2.42 20.93
C MET A 163 0.23 1.73 20.47
N LEU A 164 0.79 2.12 19.32
CA LEU A 164 2.04 1.58 18.80
C LEU A 164 3.23 1.93 19.70
N GLN A 165 3.32 3.17 20.17
CA GLN A 165 4.37 3.63 21.08
C GLN A 165 4.33 2.88 22.42
N ARG A 166 3.14 2.71 23.02
CA ARG A 166 2.97 1.91 24.25
C ARG A 166 3.29 0.44 24.03
N HIS A 167 2.93 -0.12 22.88
CA HIS A 167 3.28 -1.50 22.54
C HIS A 167 4.81 -1.66 22.42
N ALA A 168 5.49 -0.71 21.79
CA ALA A 168 6.94 -0.70 21.69
C ALA A 168 7.63 -0.58 23.06
N GLU A 169 7.14 0.31 23.93
CA GLU A 169 7.64 0.45 25.32
C GLU A 169 7.46 -0.84 26.12
N ALA A 170 6.29 -1.48 26.04
CA ALA A 170 6.02 -2.75 26.70
C ALA A 170 6.95 -3.89 26.25
N ASN A 171 7.50 -3.79 25.04
CA ASN A 171 8.47 -4.73 24.48
C ASN A 171 9.92 -4.25 24.62
N LEU A 172 10.18 -3.25 25.46
CA LEU A 172 11.51 -2.68 25.73
C LEU A 172 12.22 -2.13 24.48
N LYS A 173 11.46 -1.68 23.47
CA LYS A 173 12.01 -1.14 22.22
C LYS A 173 12.22 0.38 22.23
N MET A 174 11.58 1.08 23.16
CA MET A 174 11.70 2.53 23.33
C MET A 174 11.30 2.91 24.76
N ASN A 175 11.68 4.12 25.20
CA ASN A 175 11.25 4.69 26.47
C ASN A 175 10.43 5.95 26.19
N LEU A 176 9.13 5.97 26.54
CA LEU A 176 8.28 7.12 26.23
C LEU A 176 8.58 8.36 27.08
N ASN A 177 9.42 8.23 28.11
CA ASN A 177 9.89 9.37 28.88
C ASN A 177 11.12 10.06 28.26
N ASP A 178 11.70 9.46 27.22
CA ASP A 178 12.83 10.04 26.49
C ASP A 178 12.29 10.84 25.28
N PRO A 179 12.47 12.18 25.26
CA PRO A 179 11.98 13.04 24.18
C PRO A 179 12.53 12.69 22.80
N ALA A 180 13.62 11.92 22.71
CA ALA A 180 14.14 11.43 21.44
C ALA A 180 13.12 10.55 20.68
N PHE A 181 12.12 9.99 21.38
CA PHE A 181 11.14 9.08 20.81
C PHE A 181 9.71 9.66 20.69
N ASP A 182 9.51 10.95 20.97
CA ASP A 182 8.17 11.58 21.02
C ASP A 182 7.31 11.32 19.78
N ASP A 183 7.94 11.20 18.60
CA ASP A 183 7.26 10.93 17.32
C ASP A 183 7.83 9.74 16.56
N LEU A 184 8.50 8.82 17.27
CA LEU A 184 9.10 7.64 16.64
C LEU A 184 8.34 6.38 17.00
N VAL A 185 8.28 5.46 16.02
CA VAL A 185 7.74 4.12 16.21
C VAL A 185 8.70 3.09 15.61
N PRO A 186 9.06 2.02 16.35
CA PRO A 186 9.83 0.92 15.77
C PRO A 186 9.11 0.30 14.58
N ILE A 187 9.83 0.06 13.48
CA ILE A 187 9.28 -0.55 12.26
C ILE A 187 8.59 -1.88 12.58
N ASP A 188 9.23 -2.75 13.37
CA ASP A 188 8.65 -4.05 13.76
C ASP A 188 7.26 -3.92 14.41
N THR A 189 7.03 -2.86 15.19
CA THR A 189 5.75 -2.62 15.85
C THR A 189 4.67 -2.26 14.82
N VAL A 190 5.03 -1.45 13.83
CA VAL A 190 4.16 -1.12 12.69
C VAL A 190 3.88 -2.36 11.83
N ILE A 191 4.90 -3.18 11.59
CA ILE A 191 4.77 -4.43 10.85
C ILE A 191 3.87 -5.43 11.59
N SER A 192 3.92 -5.48 12.92
CA SER A 192 2.98 -6.27 13.73
C SER A 192 1.53 -5.85 13.52
N LEU A 193 1.26 -4.54 13.44
CA LEU A 193 -0.07 -4.01 13.12
C LEU A 193 -0.52 -4.42 11.71
N VAL A 194 0.37 -4.29 10.71
CA VAL A 194 0.10 -4.72 9.33
C VAL A 194 -0.27 -6.21 9.30
N GLN A 195 0.49 -7.05 10.02
CA GLN A 195 0.20 -8.48 10.09
C GLN A 195 -1.17 -8.78 10.73
N GLN A 196 -1.53 -8.07 11.80
CA GLN A 196 -2.83 -8.26 12.45
C GLN A 196 -4.00 -7.90 11.51
N ILE A 197 -3.89 -6.79 10.80
CA ILE A 197 -4.90 -6.38 9.80
C ILE A 197 -4.96 -7.41 8.66
N THR A 198 -3.81 -7.88 8.19
CA THR A 198 -3.69 -8.90 7.14
C THR A 198 -4.38 -10.19 7.55
N ASN A 199 -4.16 -10.65 8.79
CA ASN A 199 -4.81 -11.84 9.31
C ASN A 199 -6.34 -11.68 9.36
N GLY A 200 -6.83 -10.55 9.84
CA GLY A 200 -8.27 -10.26 9.86
C GLY A 200 -8.89 -10.21 8.45
N MET A 201 -8.16 -9.68 7.47
CA MET A 201 -8.56 -9.68 6.06
C MET A 201 -8.66 -11.11 5.50
N ILE A 202 -7.66 -11.96 5.74
CA ILE A 202 -7.65 -13.37 5.29
C ILE A 202 -8.80 -14.16 5.92
N GLU A 203 -9.04 -13.99 7.21
CA GLU A 203 -10.13 -14.64 7.93
C GLU A 203 -11.50 -14.24 7.35
N SER A 204 -11.70 -12.94 7.14
CA SER A 204 -12.93 -12.39 6.56
C SER A 204 -13.17 -12.91 5.14
N TYR A 205 -12.13 -12.89 4.30
CA TYR A 205 -12.19 -13.42 2.93
C TYR A 205 -12.53 -14.91 2.92
N SER A 206 -11.84 -15.71 3.73
CA SER A 206 -12.05 -17.15 3.82
C SER A 206 -13.46 -17.51 4.32
N ALA A 207 -14.07 -16.68 5.16
CA ALA A 207 -15.44 -16.87 5.61
C ALA A 207 -16.46 -16.61 4.50
N LEU A 208 -16.19 -15.62 3.63
CA LEU A 208 -17.09 -15.23 2.54
C LEU A 208 -17.04 -16.17 1.33
N THR A 209 -15.91 -16.85 1.09
CA THR A 209 -15.71 -17.70 -0.09
C THR A 209 -15.88 -19.20 0.14
N LYS A 210 -16.31 -19.63 1.34
CA LYS A 210 -16.51 -21.05 1.70
C LYS A 210 -17.86 -21.65 1.24
N HIS A 211 -18.46 -21.10 0.19
CA HIS A 211 -19.72 -21.56 -0.40
C HIS A 211 -19.52 -21.94 -1.87
#